data_AF-A0A7Z7NGH4-F1
#
_entry.id   AF-A0A7Z7NGH4-F1
#
_cell.length_a   1.000
_cell.length_b   1.000
_cell.length_c   1.000
_cell.angle_alpha   90.00
_cell.angle_beta   90.00
_cell.angle_gamma   90.00
#
_symmetry.space_group_name_H-M   'P 1'
#
loop_
_entity.id
_entity.type
_entity.pdbx_description
1 polymer ?
#
loop_
_entity_poly.entity_id
_entity_poly.type
_entity_poly.pdbx_seq_one_letter_code
_entity_poly.pdbx_strand_id
1 'polypeptide(L)' 'MSDKTTGPRLLRIAQVKDRVGMSQTTIYDRIKKGTFPKPVPLGTLVAWVESEIDAWVEARIAERDKAA' A
#
# COMPACT_ATOMS: atom_id res chain seq x y z
N MET A 1 10.72 -25.50 -5.81
CA MET A 1 10.59 -24.26 -5.02
C MET A 1 10.63 -23.11 -6.02
N SER A 2 9.60 -22.31 -6.25
CA SER A 2 8.53 -21.89 -5.35
C SER A 2 7.27 -21.66 -6.16
N ASP A 3 6.18 -22.27 -5.71
CA ASP A 3 4.83 -22.02 -6.21
C ASP A 3 4.48 -20.57 -5.88
N LYS A 4 4.59 -19.67 -6.87
CA LYS A 4 3.93 -18.36 -6.78
C LYS A 4 2.47 -18.61 -7.12
N THR A 5 1.64 -18.74 -6.10
CA THR A 5 0.19 -18.64 -6.24
C THR A 5 -0.13 -17.43 -7.11
N THR A 6 -0.64 -17.69 -8.31
CA THR A 6 -0.87 -16.70 -9.37
C THR A 6 -2.12 -15.90 -9.03
N GLY A 7 -1.97 -14.86 -8.22
CA GLY A 7 -3.07 -13.95 -7.89
C GLY A 7 -2.60 -12.71 -7.13
N PRO A 8 -3.19 -11.53 -7.39
CA PRO A 8 -2.89 -10.32 -6.62
C PRO A 8 -3.27 -10.52 -5.15
N ARG A 9 -2.30 -10.34 -4.26
CA ARG A 9 -2.52 -10.45 -2.82
C ARG A 9 -3.13 -9.16 -2.30
N LEU A 10 -4.13 -9.32 -1.42
CA LEU A 10 -4.78 -8.20 -0.75
C LEU A 10 -4.26 -8.06 0.69
N LEU A 11 -3.90 -6.83 1.06
CA LEU A 11 -3.41 -6.45 2.39
C LEU A 11 -4.51 -5.76 3.20
N ARG A 12 -4.70 -6.19 4.44
CA ARG A 12 -5.53 -5.47 5.41
C ARG A 12 -4.79 -4.26 5.98
N ILE A 13 -5.51 -3.32 6.59
CA ILE A 13 -4.93 -2.10 7.15
C ILE A 13 -3.75 -2.37 8.12
N ALA A 14 -3.82 -3.43 8.92
CA ALA A 14 -2.71 -3.83 9.79
C ALA A 14 -1.44 -4.13 8.99
N GLN A 15 -1.55 -4.96 7.95
CA GLN A 15 -0.43 -5.30 7.07
C GLN A 15 0.09 -4.08 6.30
N VAL A 16 -0.81 -3.21 5.83
CA VAL A 16 -0.40 -1.96 5.17
C VAL A 16 0.41 -1.09 6.13
N LYS A 17 -0.06 -0.88 7.37
CA LYS A 17 0.67 -0.13 8.40
C LYS A 17 2.05 -0.71 8.66
N ASP A 18 2.16 -2.03 8.82
CA ASP A 18 3.43 -2.71 9.05
C ASP A 18 4.39 -2.51 7.87
N ARG A 19 3.86 -2.51 6.63
CA ARG A 19 4.68 -2.43 5.43
C ARG A 19 5.15 -1.02 5.07
N VAL A 20 4.37 0.01 5.43
CA VAL A 20 4.73 1.42 5.14
C VAL A 20 5.19 2.20 6.36
N GLY A 21 5.10 1.62 7.57
CA GLY A 21 5.50 2.25 8.83
C GLY A 21 4.67 3.46 9.23
N MET A 22 3.45 3.61 8.70
CA MET A 22 2.57 4.76 8.95
C MET A 22 1.38 4.39 9.83
N SER A 23 0.88 5.36 10.58
CA SER A 23 -0.38 5.23 11.29
C SER A 23 -1.57 5.11 10.33
N GLN A 24 -2.65 4.48 10.78
CA GLN A 24 -3.89 4.35 10.02
C GLN A 24 -4.45 5.72 9.60
N THR A 25 -4.45 6.69 10.51
CA THR A 25 -4.94 8.06 10.24
C THR A 25 -4.13 8.72 9.12
N THR A 26 -2.80 8.59 9.17
CA THR A 26 -1.91 9.12 8.13
C THR A 26 -2.18 8.49 6.77
N ILE A 27 -2.46 7.18 6.74
CA ILE A 27 -2.82 6.46 5.50
C ILE A 27 -4.12 7.06 4.93
N TYR A 28 -5.17 7.19 5.74
CA TYR A 28 -6.43 7.78 5.28
C TYR A 28 -6.30 9.24 4.86
N ASP A 29 -5.48 10.04 5.53
CA ASP A 29 -5.23 11.42 5.14
C ASP A 29 -4.49 11.51 3.81
N ARG A 30 -3.53 10.60 3.55
CA ARG A 30 -2.87 10.53 2.24
C ARG A 30 -3.80 10.04 1.14
N ILE A 31 -4.73 9.12 1.44
CA ILE A 31 -5.78 8.71 0.50
C ILE A 31 -6.66 9.92 0.15
N LYS A 32 -7.10 10.71 1.14
CA LYS A 32 -7.86 11.95 0.90
C LYS A 32 -7.08 12.96 0.04
N LYS A 33 -5.76 13.07 0.26
CA LYS A 33 -4.86 13.90 -0.54
C LYS A 33 -4.53 13.32 -1.92
N GLY A 34 -4.98 12.10 -2.24
CA GLY A 34 -4.65 11.42 -3.50
C GLY A 34 -3.19 10.97 -3.62
N THR A 35 -2.46 10.92 -2.51
CA THR A 35 -1.01 10.59 -2.46
C THR A 35 -0.73 9.18 -1.97
N PHE A 36 -1.76 8.34 -1.85
CA PHE A 36 -1.64 6.94 -1.44
C PHE A 36 -2.65 6.07 -2.19
N PRO A 37 -2.34 4.78 -2.47
CA PRO A 37 -3.26 3.88 -3.17
C PRO A 37 -4.62 3.77 -2.48
N LYS A 38 -5.68 3.73 -3.30
CA LYS A 38 -7.05 3.63 -2.80
C LYS A 38 -7.34 2.18 -2.35
N PRO A 39 -8.11 1.98 -1.28
CA PRO A 39 -8.55 0.65 -0.90
C PRO A 39 -9.53 0.07 -1.91
N VAL A 40 -9.46 -1.24 -2.10
CA VAL A 40 -10.48 -2.08 -2.73
C VAL A 40 -11.55 -2.43 -1.69
N PRO A 41 -12.83 -2.06 -1.92
CA PRO A 41 -13.92 -2.43 -1.03
C PRO A 41 -14.27 -3.92 -1.19
N LEU A 42 -14.36 -4.62 -0.07
CA LEU A 42 -14.76 -6.04 0.04
C LEU A 42 -16.04 -6.15 0.91
N GLY A 43 -17.00 -5.25 0.67
CA GLY A 43 -18.21 -5.10 1.49
C GLY A 43 -17.97 -4.18 2.69
N THR A 44 -18.16 -4.71 3.90
CA THR A 44 -17.92 -3.96 5.16
C THR A 44 -16.44 -3.75 5.46
N LEU A 45 -15.57 -4.46 4.74
CA LEU A 45 -14.14 -4.45 4.92
C LEU A 45 -13.45 -3.84 3.69
N VAL A 46 -12.24 -3.34 3.91
CA VAL A 46 -11.38 -2.81 2.86
C VAL A 46 -10.02 -3.50 2.87
N ALA A 47 -9.41 -3.61 1.70
CA ALA A 47 -8.06 -4.11 1.53
C ALA A 47 -7.32 -3.34 0.43
N TRP A 48 -6.00 -3.48 0.35
CA TRP A 48 -5.17 -2.86 -0.67
C TRP A 48 -4.46 -3.93 -1.48
N VAL A 49 -4.21 -3.67 -2.77
CA VAL A 49 -3.42 -4.58 -3.58
C VAL A 49 -1.95 -4.46 -3.16
N GLU A 50 -1.32 -5.57 -2.82
CA GLU A 50 0.08 -5.61 -2.36
C GLU A 50 1.01 -4.91 -3.36
N SER A 51 0.86 -5.20 -4.66
CA SER A 51 1.67 -4.59 -5.72
C SER A 51 1.51 -3.08 -5.84
N GLU A 52 0.32 -2.52 -5.56
CA GLU A 52 0.12 -1.06 -5.56
C GLU A 52 0.84 -0.41 -4.39
N ILE A 53 0.81 -1.05 -3.21
CA ILE A 53 1.57 -0.58 -2.05
C ILE A 53 3.08 -0.71 -2.34
N ASP A 54 3.54 -1.75 -3.05
CA ASP A 54 4.97 -1.94 -3.41
C ASP A 54 5.43 -0.82 -4.32
N ALA A 55 4.70 -0.60 -5.41
CA ALA A 55 4.97 0.48 -6.34
C ALA A 55 4.98 1.86 -5.65
N TRP A 56 4.08 2.09 -4.69
CA TRP A 56 4.07 3.34 -3.92
C TRP A 56 5.34 3.50 -3.05
N VAL A 57 5.77 2.45 -2.36
CA VAL A 57 7.00 2.50 -1.55
C VAL A 57 8.23 2.74 -2.44
N GLU A 58 8.33 2.03 -3.56
CA GLU A 58 9.40 2.21 -4.53
C GLU A 58 9.44 3.64 -5.09
N ALA A 59 8.28 4.21 -5.43
CA ALA A 59 8.19 5.60 -5.87
C ALA A 59 8.71 6.57 -4.81
N ARG A 60 8.39 6.35 -3.53
CA ARG A 60 8.88 7.18 -2.41
C ARG A 60 10.40 7.07 -2.22
N ILE A 61 10.97 5.89 -2.42
CA ILE A 61 12.42 5.68 -2.39
C ILE A 61 13.08 6.40 -3.57
N ALA A 62 12.54 6.24 -4.78
CA ALA A 62 13.05 6.91 -5.97
C ALA A 62 12.97 8.44 -5.88
N GLU A 63 11.88 8.98 -5.31
CA GLU A 63 11.76 10.43 -5.04
C GLU A 63 12.83 10.93 -4.07
N ARG A 64 13.13 10.17 -3.00
CA ARG A 64 14.21 10.50 -2.07
C ARG A 64 15.55 10.51 -2.78
N ASP A 65 15.82 9.48 -3.58
CA ASP A 65 17.13 9.30 -4.25
C ASP A 65 17.36 10.30 -5.37
N LYS A 66 16.30 10.77 -6.05
CA LYS A 66 16.39 11.86 -7.03
C LYS A 66 16.63 13.24 -6.41
N ALA A 67 16.32 13.40 -5.13
CA ALA A 67 16.48 14.66 -4.40
C ALA A 67 17.84 14.77 -3.68
N ALA A 68 18.69 13.74 -3.78
CA ALA A 68 20.07 13.69 -3.29
C ALA A 68 21.06 13.97 -4.43
#